data_AF-A0A953DHQ8-F1
#
_entry.id   AF-A0A953DHQ8-F1
#
_cell.length_a   1.000
_cell.length_b   1.000
_cell.length_c   1.000
_cell.angle_alpha   90.00
_cell.angle_beta   90.00
_cell.angle_gamma   90.00
#
_symmetry.space_group_name_H-M   'P 1'
#
loop_
_entity.id
_entity.type
_entity.pdbx_description
1 polymer ?
#
loop_
_entity_poly.entity_id
_entity_poly.type
_entity_poly.pdbx_seq_one_letter_code
_entity_poly.pdbx_strand_id
1 'polypeptide(L)'
;MKTKRHGVFAFLLLLGLCLAPHALSALTDYNLLEPLPFDGNGLTTTVNTGTYIAGLFRLVIALAGAIAVLRLIYAGIVYMSTDAFGKKEQAKNIIQETMMGLALTLGAWVIVATILPPQEDGKFVFELSLPTTPLPKDENPPSGGGSGSCADCVPITVPHKEAPVGCASPGPCQISAGINAKLVALNKLDPGAFLVSESYPPTVQHDDPCHAAGTCVDATINSKAAADITKLINNAKKSVLSATYEVLTKSRFDELVKAGVPQVLLNKKANAEHFHIK
;
A
#
# COMPACT_ATOMS: atom_id res chain seq x y z
N MET A 1 7.96 -49.49 18.92
CA MET A 1 8.46 -48.88 17.67
C MET A 1 7.27 -48.61 16.73
N LYS A 2 6.49 -47.55 16.98
CA LYS A 2 5.28 -47.20 16.20
C LYS A 2 4.95 -45.74 16.52
N THR A 3 5.23 -44.81 15.59
CA THR A 3 4.57 -43.47 15.49
C THR A 3 5.16 -42.58 14.39
N LYS A 4 6.37 -42.82 13.87
CA LYS A 4 7.04 -41.91 12.90
C LYS A 4 6.33 -41.69 11.55
N ARG A 5 5.35 -42.52 11.17
CA ARG A 5 4.65 -42.40 9.87
C ARG A 5 3.62 -41.27 9.81
N HIS A 6 3.10 -40.82 10.95
CA HIS A 6 2.06 -39.77 10.99
C HIS A 6 2.67 -38.35 10.81
N GLY A 7 3.91 -38.14 11.26
CA GLY A 7 4.61 -36.85 11.11
C GLY A 7 5.02 -36.55 9.67
N VAL A 8 5.41 -37.56 8.89
CA VAL A 8 5.78 -37.39 7.47
C VAL A 8 4.55 -37.08 6.61
N PHE A 9 3.41 -37.68 6.92
CA PHE A 9 2.16 -37.41 6.22
C PHE A 9 1.59 -36.02 6.57
N ALA A 10 1.70 -35.60 7.84
CA ALA A 10 1.37 -34.23 8.25
C ALA A 10 2.29 -33.18 7.61
N PHE A 11 3.59 -33.49 7.47
CA PHE A 11 4.56 -32.62 6.82
C PHE A 11 4.34 -32.52 5.31
N LEU A 12 4.00 -33.61 4.62
CA LEU A 12 3.66 -33.62 3.19
C LEU A 12 2.30 -32.96 2.90
N LEU A 13 1.34 -33.05 3.82
CA LEU A 13 0.04 -32.38 3.71
C LEU A 13 0.16 -30.87 3.97
N LEU A 14 1.06 -30.44 4.87
CA LEU A 14 1.48 -29.04 5.03
C LEU A 14 2.27 -28.50 3.83
N LEU A 15 3.13 -29.33 3.23
CA LEU A 15 3.88 -28.98 2.02
C LEU A 15 2.93 -28.85 0.80
N GLY A 16 1.93 -29.72 0.70
CA GLY A 16 0.90 -29.71 -0.37
C GLY A 16 -0.10 -28.55 -0.26
N LEU A 17 -0.41 -28.08 0.95
CA LEU A 17 -1.24 -26.88 1.16
C LEU A 17 -0.54 -25.58 0.69
N CYS A 18 0.78 -25.63 0.51
CA CYS A 18 1.59 -24.54 -0.01
C CYS A 18 1.59 -24.44 -1.55
N LEU A 19 1.08 -25.46 -2.27
CA LEU A 19 0.96 -25.45 -3.74
C LEU A 19 -0.41 -24.99 -4.25
N ALA A 20 -1.34 -24.59 -3.37
CA ALA A 20 -2.56 -23.94 -3.82
C ALA A 20 -2.22 -22.53 -4.37
N PRO A 21 -2.72 -22.15 -5.56
CA PRO A 21 -2.59 -20.78 -6.04
C PRO A 21 -3.40 -19.87 -5.10
N HIS A 22 -2.70 -19.20 -4.19
CA HIS A 22 -3.29 -18.15 -3.37
C HIS A 22 -3.43 -16.93 -4.26
N ALA A 23 -4.67 -16.47 -4.47
CA ALA A 23 -4.94 -15.18 -5.10
C ALA A 23 -4.39 -14.09 -4.17
N LEU A 24 -3.19 -13.61 -4.48
CA LEU A 24 -2.49 -12.58 -3.71
C LEU A 24 -2.76 -11.23 -4.36
N SER A 25 -3.47 -10.36 -3.65
CA SER A 25 -3.84 -9.02 -4.11
C SER A 25 -2.65 -8.06 -4.07
N ALA A 26 -2.55 -7.17 -5.06
CA ALA A 26 -1.53 -6.11 -5.09
C ALA A 26 -1.95 -4.89 -4.27
N LEU A 27 -1.00 -4.36 -3.49
CA LEU A 27 -1.10 -3.11 -2.76
C LEU A 27 -0.77 -1.91 -3.67
N THR A 28 -1.60 -0.87 -3.57
CA THR A 28 -1.36 0.49 -4.06
C THR A 28 -0.16 1.13 -3.36
N ASP A 29 0.49 2.10 -4.00
CA ASP A 29 1.51 2.95 -3.36
C ASP A 29 1.01 3.44 -2.00
N TYR A 30 1.69 3.01 -0.95
CA TYR A 30 1.32 3.18 0.44
C TYR A 30 2.42 3.99 1.13
N ASN A 31 2.03 5.07 1.82
CA ASN A 31 2.94 5.79 2.70
C ASN A 31 3.26 4.90 3.90
N LEU A 32 4.51 4.49 4.02
CA LEU A 32 4.94 3.57 5.06
C LEU A 32 4.69 4.17 6.45
N LEU A 33 4.01 3.41 7.32
CA LEU A 33 3.91 3.76 8.74
C LEU A 33 5.27 3.68 9.43
N GLU A 34 6.15 2.79 8.96
CA GLU A 34 7.52 2.62 9.42
C GLU A 34 8.47 2.66 8.21
N PRO A 35 9.08 3.82 7.90
CA PRO A 35 10.04 3.92 6.82
C PRO A 35 11.38 3.32 7.24
N LEU A 36 11.88 2.35 6.46
CA LEU A 36 13.11 1.61 6.75
C LEU A 36 14.24 2.01 5.78
N PRO A 37 15.51 1.88 6.19
CA PRO A 37 16.66 2.16 5.34
C PRO A 37 17.02 0.95 4.47
N PHE A 38 16.63 0.98 3.19
CA PHE A 38 16.84 -0.16 2.28
C PHE A 38 18.10 -0.07 1.42
N ASP A 39 18.63 1.13 1.18
CA ASP A 39 19.70 1.40 0.21
C ASP A 39 20.84 2.25 0.79
N GLY A 40 20.84 2.50 2.11
CA GLY A 40 21.84 3.33 2.77
C GLY A 40 21.69 4.83 2.54
N ASN A 41 20.67 5.27 1.78
CA ASN A 41 20.43 6.69 1.46
C ASN A 41 19.41 7.36 2.40
N GLY A 42 19.10 6.73 3.54
CA GLY A 42 18.16 7.25 4.55
C GLY A 42 16.85 6.46 4.63
N LEU A 43 15.86 7.02 5.33
CA LEU A 43 14.55 6.41 5.52
C LEU A 43 13.67 6.69 4.29
N THR A 44 13.26 5.65 3.56
CA THR A 44 12.36 5.79 2.40
C THR A 44 10.91 5.79 2.87
N THR A 45 10.11 6.80 2.52
CA THR A 45 8.71 6.94 2.98
C THR A 45 7.67 6.32 2.05
N THR A 46 8.07 6.06 0.80
CA THR A 46 7.18 5.51 -0.24
C THR A 46 7.93 4.46 -1.04
N VAL A 47 7.50 3.21 -0.95
CA VAL A 47 7.99 2.07 -1.75
C VAL A 47 6.84 1.12 -2.01
N ASN A 48 6.90 0.38 -3.13
CA ASN A 48 5.96 -0.71 -3.34
C ASN A 48 6.24 -1.87 -2.36
N THR A 49 5.24 -2.73 -2.15
CA THR A 49 5.35 -3.86 -1.22
C THR A 49 6.46 -4.84 -1.60
N GLY A 50 6.72 -5.05 -2.90
CA GLY A 50 7.81 -5.90 -3.37
C GLY A 50 9.18 -5.39 -2.91
N THR A 51 9.45 -4.09 -3.08
CA THR A 51 10.70 -3.46 -2.64
C THR A 51 10.78 -3.41 -1.11
N TYR A 52 9.66 -3.15 -0.43
CA TYR A 52 9.60 -3.14 1.04
C TYR A 52 9.97 -4.50 1.64
N ILE A 53 9.32 -5.58 1.18
CA ILE A 53 9.56 -6.94 1.69
C ILE A 53 10.98 -7.39 1.33
N ALA A 54 11.44 -7.12 0.11
CA ALA A 54 12.80 -7.43 -0.31
C ALA A 54 13.84 -6.72 0.56
N GLY A 55 13.64 -5.43 0.82
CA GLY A 55 14.51 -4.62 1.66
C GLY A 55 14.50 -5.07 3.12
N LEU A 56 13.33 -5.38 3.67
CA LEU A 56 13.17 -5.92 5.02
C LEU A 56 13.91 -7.27 5.17
N PHE A 57 13.81 -8.16 4.18
CA PHE A 57 14.50 -9.44 4.20
C PHE A 57 16.03 -9.26 4.24
N ARG A 58 16.57 -8.32 3.44
CA ARG A 58 18.00 -7.96 3.49
C ARG A 58 18.40 -7.39 4.85
N LEU A 59 17.58 -6.52 5.43
CA LEU A 59 17.82 -5.93 6.74
C LEU A 59 17.90 -7.01 7.83
N VAL A 60 16.99 -7.99 7.81
CA VAL A 60 16.98 -9.11 8.76
C VAL A 60 18.22 -10.00 8.59
N ILE A 61 18.65 -10.29 7.36
CA ILE A 61 19.88 -11.06 7.11
C ILE A 61 21.11 -10.30 7.61
N ALA A 62 21.19 -9.00 7.35
CA ALA A 62 22.29 -8.16 7.85
C ALA A 62 22.34 -8.15 9.39
N LEU A 63 21.19 -8.03 10.04
CA LEU A 63 21.07 -8.10 11.49
C LEU A 63 21.48 -9.48 12.04
N ALA A 64 21.04 -10.56 11.40
CA ALA A 64 21.43 -11.92 11.77
C ALA A 64 22.96 -12.13 11.67
N GLY A 65 23.60 -11.59 10.63
CA GLY A 65 25.05 -11.60 10.48
C GLY A 65 25.77 -10.85 11.61
N ALA A 66 25.29 -9.65 11.95
CA ALA A 66 25.86 -8.87 13.06
C ALA A 66 25.73 -9.61 14.41
N ILE A 67 24.57 -10.19 14.69
CA ILE A 67 24.33 -10.97 15.91
C ILE A 67 25.22 -12.23 15.94
N ALA A 68 25.41 -12.90 14.81
CA ALA A 68 26.28 -14.07 14.71
C ALA A 68 27.74 -13.71 15.08
N VAL A 69 28.26 -12.60 14.56
CA VAL A 69 29.62 -12.12 14.91
C VAL A 69 29.74 -11.87 16.41
N LEU A 70 28.78 -11.17 17.02
CA LEU A 70 28.79 -10.91 18.47
C LEU A 70 28.76 -12.20 19.30
N ARG A 71 27.93 -13.18 18.91
CA ARG A 71 27.85 -14.50 19.56
C ARG A 71 29.15 -15.28 19.44
N LEU A 72 29.80 -15.25 18.28
CA LEU A 72 31.07 -15.92 18.04
C LEU A 72 32.20 -15.28 18.86
N ILE A 73 32.25 -13.94 18.95
CA ILE A 73 33.21 -13.23 19.81
C ILE A 73 33.01 -13.65 21.28
N TYR A 74 31.77 -13.63 21.77
CA TYR A 74 31.46 -14.05 23.14
C TYR A 74 31.89 -15.50 23.40
N ALA A 75 31.54 -16.43 22.50
CA ALA A 75 31.93 -17.83 22.63
C ALA A 75 33.46 -18.02 22.58
N GLY A 76 34.15 -17.27 21.72
CA GLY A 76 35.61 -17.27 21.64
C GLY A 76 36.27 -16.82 22.94
N ILE A 77 35.78 -15.73 23.53
CA ILE A 77 36.27 -15.24 24.83
C ILE A 77 36.03 -16.30 25.92
N VAL A 78 34.82 -16.86 26.02
CA VAL A 78 34.50 -17.89 27.01
C VAL A 78 35.39 -19.12 26.83
N TYR A 79 35.65 -19.54 25.59
CA TYR A 79 36.49 -20.70 25.30
C TYR A 79 37.96 -20.50 25.71
N MET A 80 38.50 -19.29 25.54
CA MET A 80 39.90 -18.97 25.86
C MET A 80 40.12 -18.59 27.33
N SER A 81 39.09 -18.08 28.01
CA SER A 81 39.21 -17.56 29.39
C SER A 81 38.86 -18.57 30.49
N THR A 82 38.49 -19.80 30.14
CA THR A 82 38.05 -20.81 31.10
C THR A 82 38.79 -22.14 30.97
N ASP A 83 39.26 -22.65 32.11
CA ASP A 83 39.80 -24.01 32.24
C ASP A 83 38.72 -25.03 32.67
N ALA A 84 37.52 -24.56 32.99
CA ALA A 84 36.42 -25.41 33.39
C ALA A 84 35.85 -26.14 32.17
N PHE A 85 35.94 -27.47 32.16
CA PHE A 85 35.45 -28.34 31.07
C PHE A 85 34.02 -28.00 30.63
N GLY A 86 33.10 -27.79 31.58
CA GLY A 86 31.70 -27.48 31.28
C GLY A 86 31.49 -26.16 30.55
N LYS A 87 32.26 -25.11 30.87
CA LYS A 87 32.16 -23.81 30.16
C LYS A 87 32.79 -23.88 28.77
N LYS A 88 33.81 -24.71 28.60
CA LYS A 88 34.44 -24.97 27.30
C LYS A 88 33.49 -25.71 26.37
N GLU A 89 32.75 -26.69 26.88
CA GLU A 89 31.70 -27.40 26.15
C GLU A 89 30.52 -26.47 25.82
N GLN A 90 30.10 -25.63 26.77
CA GLN A 90 29.11 -24.58 26.51
C GLN A 90 29.53 -23.64 25.37
N ALA A 91 30.78 -23.19 25.35
CA ALA A 91 31.29 -22.33 24.28
C ALA A 91 31.26 -23.03 22.91
N LYS A 92 31.61 -24.32 22.86
CA LYS A 92 31.50 -25.12 21.62
C LYS A 92 30.05 -25.23 21.16
N ASN A 93 29.10 -25.44 22.07
CA ASN A 93 27.68 -25.49 21.74
C ASN A 93 27.19 -24.17 21.16
N ILE A 94 27.59 -23.03 21.75
CA ILE A 94 27.23 -21.70 21.23
C ILE A 94 27.78 -21.52 19.81
N ILE A 95 29.02 -21.93 19.54
CA ILE A 95 29.60 -21.87 18.18
C ILE A 95 28.78 -22.73 17.23
N GLN A 96 28.47 -23.98 17.59
CA GLN A 96 27.70 -24.89 16.76
C GLN A 96 26.30 -24.36 16.46
N GLU A 97 25.58 -23.87 17.47
CA GLU A 97 24.25 -23.27 17.31
C GLU A 97 24.30 -22.02 16.43
N THR A 98 25.32 -21.17 16.61
CA THR A 98 25.50 -19.96 15.80
C THR A 98 25.80 -20.30 14.34
N MET A 99 26.64 -21.31 14.10
CA MET A 99 26.93 -21.81 12.75
C MET A 99 25.70 -22.43 12.09
N MET A 100 24.89 -23.17 12.86
CA MET A 100 23.64 -23.74 12.35
C MET A 100 22.63 -22.64 11.99
N GLY A 101 22.50 -21.61 12.84
CA GLY A 101 21.62 -20.46 12.58
C GLY A 101 22.07 -19.65 11.37
N LEU A 102 23.37 -19.44 11.20
CA LEU A 102 23.93 -18.78 10.02
C LEU A 102 23.69 -19.62 8.76
N ALA A 103 23.91 -20.93 8.82
CA ALA A 103 23.65 -21.85 7.72
C ALA A 103 22.17 -21.88 7.32
N LEU A 104 21.24 -21.84 8.28
CA LEU A 104 19.81 -21.72 8.01
C LEU A 104 19.45 -20.37 7.37
N THR A 105 20.05 -19.29 7.84
CA THR A 105 19.80 -17.94 7.31
C THR A 105 20.30 -17.83 5.86
N LEU A 106 21.51 -18.30 5.58
CA LEU A 106 22.06 -18.36 4.24
C LEU A 106 21.32 -19.38 3.36
N GLY A 107 20.88 -20.51 3.92
CA GLY A 107 20.05 -21.49 3.22
C GLY A 107 18.70 -20.90 2.77
N ALA A 108 18.03 -20.16 3.67
CA ALA A 108 16.81 -19.43 3.33
C ALA A 108 17.07 -18.39 2.23
N TRP A 109 18.20 -17.68 2.32
CA TRP A 109 18.63 -16.75 1.28
C TRP A 109 18.86 -17.45 -0.08
N VAL A 110 19.53 -18.61 -0.11
CA VAL A 110 19.73 -19.40 -1.34
C VAL A 110 18.39 -19.85 -1.92
N ILE A 111 17.44 -20.30 -1.10
CA ILE A 111 16.10 -20.69 -1.57
C ILE A 111 15.41 -19.50 -2.22
N VAL A 112 15.44 -18.34 -1.58
CA VAL A 112 14.87 -17.10 -2.13
C VAL A 112 15.60 -16.71 -3.43
N ALA A 113 16.93 -16.78 -3.45
CA ALA A 113 17.76 -16.42 -4.60
C ALA A 113 17.61 -17.37 -5.80
N THR A 114 17.24 -18.63 -5.56
CA THR A 114 17.01 -19.62 -6.62
C THR A 114 15.62 -19.52 -7.22
N ILE A 115 14.61 -19.13 -6.42
CA ILE A 115 13.25 -18.86 -6.92
C ILE A 115 13.18 -17.48 -7.56
N LEU A 116 13.94 -16.51 -7.05
CA LEU A 116 13.96 -15.11 -7.49
C LEU A 116 15.42 -14.70 -7.80
N PRO A 117 15.89 -14.97 -9.02
CA PRO A 117 17.27 -14.67 -9.39
C PRO A 117 17.55 -13.17 -9.28
N PRO A 118 18.66 -12.75 -8.64
CA PRO A 118 19.05 -11.35 -8.60
C PRO A 118 19.37 -10.85 -10.01
N GLN A 119 18.93 -9.62 -10.33
CA GLN A 119 19.32 -8.93 -11.56
C GLN A 119 20.76 -8.39 -11.45
N GLU A 120 21.29 -7.89 -12.57
CA GLU A 120 22.69 -7.51 -12.84
C GLU A 120 23.35 -6.58 -11.79
N ASP A 121 22.58 -5.99 -10.86
CA ASP A 121 23.03 -5.12 -9.78
C ASP A 121 23.08 -5.80 -8.38
N GLY A 122 22.94 -7.13 -8.31
CA GLY A 122 23.02 -7.88 -7.04
C GLY A 122 21.83 -7.64 -6.11
N LYS A 123 20.77 -7.01 -6.62
CA LYS A 123 19.53 -6.78 -5.90
C LYS A 123 18.59 -7.96 -6.11
N PHE A 124 18.14 -8.55 -5.00
CA PHE A 124 16.89 -9.31 -4.96
C PHE A 124 15.74 -8.39 -5.31
N VAL A 125 15.33 -8.42 -6.57
CA VAL A 125 14.02 -7.91 -6.94
C VAL A 125 13.08 -9.05 -6.65
N PHE A 126 12.30 -8.92 -5.56
CA PHE A 126 11.07 -9.69 -5.48
C PHE A 126 10.17 -9.11 -6.57
N GLU A 127 10.32 -9.60 -7.81
CA GLU A 127 9.29 -9.47 -8.82
C GLU A 127 8.16 -10.38 -8.39
N LEU A 128 7.42 -9.91 -7.39
CA LEU A 128 6.06 -10.32 -7.20
C LEU A 128 5.32 -9.76 -8.43
N SER A 129 5.46 -10.46 -9.57
CA SER A 129 4.52 -10.39 -10.68
C SER A 129 3.24 -11.03 -10.17
N LEU A 130 2.59 -10.31 -9.27
CA LEU A 130 1.16 -10.46 -9.09
C LEU A 130 0.59 -10.29 -10.49
N PRO A 131 -0.28 -11.20 -10.96
CA PRO A 131 -1.07 -10.86 -12.11
C PRO A 131 -1.65 -9.50 -11.78
N THR A 132 -1.24 -8.51 -12.56
CA THR A 132 -2.09 -7.37 -12.71
C THR A 132 -3.32 -7.98 -13.38
N THR A 133 -4.30 -8.42 -12.58
CA THR A 133 -5.55 -7.71 -12.79
C THR A 133 -5.09 -6.26 -12.73
N PRO A 134 -5.29 -5.46 -13.77
CA PRO A 134 -5.30 -4.04 -13.52
C PRO A 134 -6.12 -3.80 -12.21
N LEU A 135 -6.30 -2.56 -11.81
CA LEU A 135 -7.57 -2.30 -11.13
C LEU A 135 -8.70 -2.93 -12.02
N PRO A 136 -9.97 -2.69 -11.76
CA PRO A 136 -10.61 -2.05 -12.90
C PRO A 136 -9.61 -0.95 -13.38
N LYS A 137 -8.73 -1.22 -14.38
CA LYS A 137 -8.91 -0.51 -15.63
C LYS A 137 -10.39 -0.70 -15.75
N ASP A 138 -11.16 0.34 -15.40
CA ASP A 138 -12.58 0.34 -15.70
C ASP A 138 -12.67 -0.45 -17.01
N GLU A 139 -13.38 -1.57 -17.06
CA GLU A 139 -13.35 -2.37 -18.29
C GLU A 139 -14.04 -1.49 -19.35
N ASN A 140 -13.24 -0.64 -19.99
CA ASN A 140 -13.46 0.77 -20.39
C ASN A 140 -13.21 1.85 -19.30
N PRO A 141 -11.98 2.40 -19.09
CA PRO A 141 -11.98 3.84 -18.90
C PRO A 141 -12.57 4.36 -20.21
N PRO A 142 -13.54 5.29 -20.20
CA PRO A 142 -13.81 6.05 -21.39
C PRO A 142 -12.44 6.55 -21.87
N SER A 143 -12.07 6.10 -23.06
CA SER A 143 -10.87 6.53 -23.76
C SER A 143 -10.74 8.04 -23.64
N GLY A 144 -9.69 8.52 -22.98
CA GLY A 144 -9.54 9.95 -22.71
C GLY A 144 -8.15 10.33 -22.23
N GLY A 145 -7.11 9.73 -22.81
CA GLY A 145 -5.77 10.28 -22.72
C GLY A 145 -5.69 11.54 -23.57
N GLY A 146 -5.40 12.68 -22.94
CA GLY A 146 -5.02 13.91 -23.61
C GLY A 146 -6.19 14.70 -24.18
N SER A 147 -6.38 15.91 -23.66
CA SER A 147 -7.16 17.00 -24.28
C SER A 147 -8.49 16.59 -24.97
N GLY A 148 -9.61 16.60 -24.24
CA GLY A 148 -10.90 16.85 -24.89
C GLY A 148 -12.05 15.89 -24.55
N SER A 149 -13.10 16.49 -24.01
CA SER A 149 -14.50 16.01 -23.94
C SER A 149 -14.81 14.72 -23.19
N CYS A 150 -15.82 14.77 -22.34
CA CYS A 150 -16.40 13.60 -21.69
C CYS A 150 -17.46 12.95 -22.62
N ALA A 151 -17.12 11.82 -23.25
CA ALA A 151 -17.94 11.22 -24.30
C ALA A 151 -19.21 10.51 -23.78
N ASP A 152 -19.19 10.00 -22.55
CA ASP A 152 -20.28 9.27 -21.90
C ASP A 152 -20.88 10.04 -20.71
N CYS A 153 -20.65 11.35 -20.66
CA CYS A 153 -21.14 12.19 -19.58
C CYS A 153 -22.67 12.27 -19.57
N VAL A 154 -23.22 12.16 -18.37
CA VAL A 154 -24.63 12.35 -18.07
C VAL A 154 -24.79 13.44 -17.01
N PRO A 155 -25.96 14.10 -16.91
CA PRO A 155 -26.22 15.02 -15.81
C PRO A 155 -25.99 14.35 -14.47
N ILE A 156 -25.26 15.03 -13.58
CA ILE A 156 -25.01 14.53 -12.25
C ILE A 156 -26.32 14.54 -11.44
N THR A 157 -26.58 13.46 -10.70
CA THR A 157 -27.87 13.25 -10.01
C THR A 157 -27.77 13.25 -8.49
N VAL A 158 -26.56 13.33 -7.95
CA VAL A 158 -26.31 13.52 -6.52
C VAL A 158 -26.32 15.01 -6.16
N PRO A 159 -26.44 15.37 -4.86
CA PRO A 159 -26.33 16.76 -4.43
C PRO A 159 -25.05 17.41 -4.95
N HIS A 160 -25.20 18.50 -5.70
CA HIS A 160 -24.09 19.21 -6.33
C HIS A 160 -24.36 20.71 -6.39
N LYS A 161 -23.32 21.50 -6.64
CA LYS A 161 -23.44 22.90 -7.02
C LYS A 161 -23.74 23.00 -8.52
N GLU A 162 -24.68 23.87 -8.87
CA GLU A 162 -25.03 24.13 -10.26
C GLU A 162 -23.97 25.00 -10.97
N ALA A 163 -24.04 25.04 -12.30
CA ALA A 163 -23.28 25.99 -13.10
C ALA A 163 -23.61 27.45 -12.69
N PRO A 164 -22.63 28.38 -12.70
CA PRO A 164 -21.24 28.23 -13.15
C PRO A 164 -20.27 27.79 -12.02
N VAL A 165 -20.78 27.42 -10.84
CA VAL A 165 -19.93 27.18 -9.67
C VAL A 165 -19.45 25.75 -9.59
N GLY A 166 -20.32 24.77 -9.85
CA GLY A 166 -19.95 23.34 -9.81
C GLY A 166 -19.45 22.77 -11.14
N CYS A 167 -19.53 23.54 -12.21
CA CYS A 167 -19.04 23.22 -13.54
C CYS A 167 -19.08 24.49 -14.41
N ALA A 168 -18.31 24.51 -15.49
CA ALA A 168 -18.30 25.62 -16.42
C ALA A 168 -19.61 25.69 -17.24
N SER A 169 -20.13 26.91 -17.42
CA SER A 169 -21.28 27.21 -18.28
C SER A 169 -20.92 27.19 -19.78
N PRO A 170 -21.90 27.01 -20.70
CA PRO A 170 -23.33 26.81 -20.45
C PRO A 170 -23.73 25.33 -20.45
N GLY A 171 -24.41 24.86 -19.39
CA GLY A 171 -24.98 23.52 -19.35
C GLY A 171 -25.16 22.98 -17.94
N PRO A 172 -25.93 21.90 -17.76
CA PRO A 172 -25.98 21.19 -16.48
C PRO A 172 -24.62 20.57 -16.19
N CYS A 173 -24.27 20.46 -14.92
CA CYS A 173 -23.07 19.74 -14.51
C CYS A 173 -23.19 18.25 -14.81
N GLN A 174 -22.10 17.66 -15.28
CA GLN A 174 -22.06 16.30 -15.79
C GLN A 174 -20.91 15.52 -15.20
N ILE A 175 -21.02 14.20 -15.34
CA ILE A 175 -19.97 13.26 -14.99
C ILE A 175 -20.19 11.99 -15.81
N SER A 176 -19.16 11.18 -16.04
CA SER A 176 -19.28 9.92 -16.77
C SER A 176 -20.36 9.03 -16.14
N ALA A 177 -21.10 8.30 -16.97
CA ALA A 177 -22.24 7.51 -16.53
C ALA A 177 -21.85 6.49 -15.43
N GLY A 178 -20.66 5.89 -15.55
CA GLY A 178 -20.12 4.96 -14.56
C GLY A 178 -19.87 5.61 -13.21
N ILE A 179 -19.27 6.80 -13.19
CA ILE A 179 -19.02 7.54 -11.94
C ILE A 179 -20.33 8.06 -11.34
N ASN A 180 -21.28 8.54 -12.15
CA ASN A 180 -22.61 8.97 -11.66
C ASN A 180 -23.31 7.82 -10.92
N ALA A 181 -23.31 6.61 -11.48
CA ALA A 181 -23.92 5.44 -10.85
C ALA A 181 -23.28 5.10 -9.49
N LYS A 182 -21.94 5.15 -9.41
CA LYS A 182 -21.19 4.92 -8.18
C LYS A 182 -21.44 6.01 -7.13
N LEU A 183 -21.51 7.29 -7.53
CA LEU A 183 -21.84 8.41 -6.65
C LEU A 183 -23.27 8.30 -6.10
N VAL A 184 -24.23 7.87 -6.92
CA VAL A 184 -25.60 7.58 -6.47
C VAL A 184 -25.60 6.45 -5.43
N ALA A 185 -24.80 5.41 -5.62
CA ALA A 185 -24.64 4.34 -4.63
C ALA A 185 -24.05 4.88 -3.32
N LEU A 186 -23.04 5.74 -3.39
CA LEU A 186 -22.45 6.41 -2.22
C LEU A 186 -23.48 7.28 -1.48
N ASN A 187 -24.25 8.10 -2.19
CA ASN A 187 -25.28 8.96 -1.60
C ASN A 187 -26.43 8.14 -0.98
N LYS A 188 -26.68 6.91 -1.44
CA LYS A 188 -27.63 5.99 -0.78
C LYS A 188 -27.09 5.43 0.54
N LEU A 189 -25.77 5.20 0.64
CA LEU A 189 -25.13 4.73 1.87
C LEU A 189 -25.05 5.81 2.94
N ASP A 190 -24.89 7.07 2.55
CA ASP A 190 -24.78 8.21 3.47
C ASP A 190 -25.46 9.47 2.90
N PRO A 191 -26.80 9.54 2.92
CA PRO A 191 -27.53 10.65 2.33
C PRO A 191 -27.13 12.00 2.93
N GLY A 192 -26.73 12.94 2.07
CA GLY A 192 -26.36 14.30 2.48
C GLY A 192 -25.00 14.42 3.17
N ALA A 193 -24.19 13.36 3.18
CA ALA A 193 -22.85 13.39 3.77
C ALA A 193 -21.85 14.25 2.97
N PHE A 194 -22.07 14.38 1.65
CA PHE A 194 -21.22 15.15 0.76
C PHE A 194 -22.05 15.98 -0.22
N LEU A 195 -21.45 17.06 -0.71
CA LEU A 195 -21.96 17.91 -1.78
C LEU A 195 -20.86 18.05 -2.83
N VAL A 196 -21.14 17.64 -4.06
CA VAL A 196 -20.22 17.83 -5.18
C VAL A 196 -20.04 19.32 -5.45
N SER A 197 -18.81 19.80 -5.30
CA SER A 197 -18.43 21.19 -5.48
C SER A 197 -17.84 21.50 -6.84
N GLU A 198 -17.28 20.50 -7.54
CA GLU A 198 -16.82 20.62 -8.92
C GLU A 198 -16.94 19.29 -9.66
N SER A 199 -17.33 19.36 -10.93
CA SER A 199 -17.51 18.24 -11.85
C SER A 199 -17.31 18.71 -13.30
N TYR A 200 -17.62 17.88 -14.29
CA TYR A 200 -17.45 18.24 -15.69
C TYR A 200 -18.57 19.17 -16.21
N PRO A 201 -18.28 20.14 -17.09
CA PRO A 201 -16.95 20.60 -17.49
C PRO A 201 -16.25 21.36 -16.35
N PRO A 202 -14.93 21.20 -16.16
CA PRO A 202 -14.24 21.83 -15.04
C PRO A 202 -14.24 23.35 -15.16
N THR A 203 -14.34 24.03 -14.02
CA THR A 203 -14.34 25.50 -13.93
C THR A 203 -12.94 26.09 -14.03
N VAL A 204 -11.93 25.30 -13.64
CA VAL A 204 -10.51 25.68 -13.70
C VAL A 204 -9.67 24.56 -14.29
N GLN A 205 -8.47 24.90 -14.76
CA GLN A 205 -7.53 23.90 -15.25
C GLN A 205 -6.88 23.17 -14.07
N HIS A 206 -6.98 21.84 -14.08
CA HIS A 206 -6.42 20.97 -13.05
C HIS A 206 -5.16 20.28 -13.57
N ASP A 207 -4.25 19.93 -12.65
CA ASP A 207 -3.09 19.08 -12.95
C ASP A 207 -3.55 17.63 -13.28
N ASP A 208 -4.64 17.17 -12.64
CA ASP A 208 -5.24 15.85 -12.86
C ASP A 208 -6.18 15.85 -14.09
N PRO A 209 -5.98 14.93 -15.05
CA PRO A 209 -6.78 14.91 -16.29
C PRO A 209 -8.21 14.41 -16.09
N CYS A 210 -8.53 13.81 -14.94
CA CYS A 210 -9.83 13.19 -14.69
C CYS A 210 -10.98 14.21 -14.72
N HIS A 211 -10.74 15.45 -14.28
CA HIS A 211 -11.72 16.54 -14.30
C HIS A 211 -12.06 16.93 -15.73
N ALA A 212 -11.06 16.97 -16.62
CA ALA A 212 -11.26 17.21 -18.05
C ALA A 212 -11.92 16.02 -18.77
N ALA A 213 -11.78 14.81 -18.23
CA ALA A 213 -12.41 13.59 -18.74
C ALA A 213 -13.79 13.29 -18.12
N GLY A 214 -14.22 14.07 -17.11
CA GLY A 214 -15.45 13.79 -16.35
C GLY A 214 -15.45 12.47 -15.60
N THR A 215 -14.28 12.01 -15.14
CA THR A 215 -14.12 10.75 -14.39
C THR A 215 -13.81 10.96 -12.91
N CYS A 216 -13.91 12.20 -12.42
CA CYS A 216 -13.75 12.53 -11.02
C CYS A 216 -14.57 13.76 -10.64
N VAL A 217 -14.80 13.93 -9.33
CA VAL A 217 -15.46 15.11 -8.76
C VAL A 217 -14.71 15.59 -7.54
N ASP A 218 -14.77 16.90 -7.30
CA ASP A 218 -14.43 17.45 -5.99
C ASP A 218 -15.70 17.55 -5.16
N ALA A 219 -15.63 17.15 -3.90
CA ALA A 219 -16.77 17.15 -2.99
C ALA A 219 -16.43 17.76 -1.63
N THR A 220 -17.38 18.50 -1.07
CA THR A 220 -17.31 19.05 0.28
C THR A 220 -18.15 18.21 1.25
N ILE A 221 -17.80 18.29 2.53
CA ILE A 221 -18.55 17.66 3.63
C ILE A 221 -18.94 18.72 4.67
N ASN A 222 -20.01 18.45 5.42
CA ASN A 222 -20.51 19.36 6.44
C ASN A 222 -19.60 19.43 7.68
N SER A 223 -19.06 18.30 8.10
CA SER A 223 -18.18 18.18 9.26
C SER A 223 -16.80 17.70 8.82
N LYS A 224 -15.77 18.46 9.16
CA LYS A 224 -14.36 18.10 8.92
C LYS A 224 -13.78 17.24 10.04
N ALA A 225 -14.62 16.61 10.88
CA ALA A 225 -14.12 15.71 11.91
C ALA A 225 -13.51 14.46 11.28
N ALA A 226 -12.44 13.93 11.90
CA ALA A 226 -11.73 12.74 11.42
C ALA A 226 -12.66 11.52 11.22
N ALA A 227 -13.67 11.36 12.09
CA ALA A 227 -14.65 10.28 12.00
C ALA A 227 -15.53 10.40 10.75
N ASP A 228 -16.00 11.61 10.42
CA ASP A 228 -16.87 11.85 9.26
C ASP A 228 -16.11 11.69 7.94
N ILE A 229 -14.87 12.18 7.90
CA ILE A 229 -13.96 11.98 6.77
C ILE A 229 -13.73 10.47 6.55
N THR A 230 -13.39 9.75 7.61
CA THR A 230 -13.16 8.29 7.55
C THR A 230 -14.41 7.53 7.11
N LYS A 231 -15.58 7.94 7.59
CA LYS A 231 -16.87 7.34 7.21
C LYS A 231 -17.13 7.50 5.72
N LEU A 232 -16.95 8.69 5.16
CA LEU A 232 -17.16 8.92 3.73
C LEU A 232 -16.18 8.10 2.88
N ILE A 233 -14.90 8.04 3.26
CA ILE A 233 -13.89 7.23 2.54
C ILE A 233 -14.27 5.75 2.52
N ASN A 234 -14.72 5.22 3.66
CA ASN A 234 -15.13 3.82 3.74
C ASN A 234 -16.41 3.54 2.94
N ASN A 235 -17.35 4.48 2.90
CA ASN A 235 -18.55 4.34 2.09
C ASN A 235 -18.27 4.51 0.59
N ALA A 236 -17.32 5.37 0.21
CA ALA A 236 -16.84 5.50 -1.16
C ALA A 236 -16.26 4.17 -1.65
N LYS A 237 -15.39 3.54 -0.84
CA LYS A 237 -14.84 2.21 -1.13
C LYS A 237 -15.93 1.13 -1.34
N LYS A 238 -16.97 1.12 -0.50
CA LYS A 238 -18.13 0.22 -0.66
C LYS A 238 -18.90 0.47 -1.95
N SER A 239 -18.80 1.68 -2.49
CA SER A 239 -19.42 2.11 -3.75
C SER A 239 -18.46 2.02 -4.94
N VAL A 240 -17.32 1.35 -4.77
CA VAL A 240 -16.28 1.18 -5.80
C VAL A 240 -15.70 2.53 -6.28
N LEU A 241 -15.62 3.50 -5.36
CA LEU A 241 -14.97 4.79 -5.53
C LEU A 241 -13.74 4.89 -4.63
N SER A 242 -12.75 5.64 -5.07
CA SER A 242 -11.63 6.12 -4.26
C SER A 242 -11.88 7.57 -3.87
N ALA A 243 -11.87 7.88 -2.57
CA ALA A 243 -12.08 9.22 -2.06
C ALA A 243 -10.85 9.64 -1.26
N THR A 244 -10.09 10.60 -1.79
CA THR A 244 -8.92 11.17 -1.13
C THR A 244 -9.30 12.49 -0.48
N TYR A 245 -9.03 12.67 0.81
CA TYR A 245 -9.27 13.94 1.49
C TYR A 245 -8.04 14.84 1.40
N GLU A 246 -8.18 15.95 0.69
CA GLU A 246 -7.10 16.90 0.44
C GLU A 246 -7.09 18.01 1.49
N VAL A 247 -5.91 18.27 2.06
CA VAL A 247 -5.70 19.30 3.08
C VAL A 247 -4.62 20.29 2.67
N LEU A 248 -4.72 21.52 3.18
CA LEU A 248 -3.84 22.62 2.77
C LEU A 248 -2.53 22.67 3.56
N THR A 249 -2.55 22.19 4.81
CA THR A 249 -1.42 22.36 5.73
C THR A 249 -0.90 21.02 6.24
N LYS A 250 0.42 20.97 6.48
CA LYS A 250 1.07 19.78 7.03
C LYS A 250 0.58 19.46 8.45
N SER A 251 0.30 20.49 9.25
CA SER A 251 -0.28 20.33 10.60
C SER A 251 -1.61 19.56 10.56
N ARG A 252 -2.50 19.95 9.63
CA ARG A 252 -3.79 19.29 9.45
C ARG A 252 -3.65 17.87 8.93
N PHE A 253 -2.73 17.64 7.98
CA PHE A 253 -2.40 16.31 7.50
C PHE A 253 -1.97 15.39 8.65
N ASP A 254 -1.04 15.86 9.49
CA ASP A 254 -0.53 15.09 10.62
C ASP A 254 -1.61 14.82 11.68
N GLU A 255 -2.50 15.78 11.93
CA GLU A 255 -3.66 15.60 12.80
C GLU A 255 -4.56 14.45 12.33
N LEU A 256 -4.93 14.43 11.05
CA LEU A 256 -5.81 13.42 10.48
C LEU A 256 -5.13 12.04 10.40
N VAL A 257 -3.86 12.00 10.02
CA VAL A 257 -3.08 10.76 10.00
C VAL A 257 -2.96 10.19 11.42
N LYS A 258 -2.67 11.02 12.42
CA LYS A 258 -2.62 10.61 13.83
C LYS A 258 -3.99 10.14 14.33
N ALA A 259 -5.07 10.72 13.83
CA ALA A 259 -6.44 10.28 14.11
C ALA A 259 -6.84 8.99 13.36
N GLY A 260 -5.96 8.43 12.53
CA GLY A 260 -6.19 7.19 11.81
C GLY A 260 -7.02 7.33 10.53
N VAL A 261 -7.16 8.54 10.00
CA VAL A 261 -7.92 8.78 8.76
C VAL A 261 -7.14 8.21 7.56
N PRO A 262 -7.74 7.30 6.76
CA PRO A 262 -7.11 6.77 5.55
C PRO A 262 -7.15 7.80 4.42
N GLN A 263 -6.31 7.64 3.38
CA GLN A 263 -6.38 8.41 2.12
C GLN A 263 -6.43 9.94 2.30
N VAL A 264 -5.52 10.50 3.10
CA VAL A 264 -5.33 11.95 3.22
C VAL A 264 -4.17 12.39 2.32
N LEU A 265 -4.29 13.54 1.66
CA LEU A 265 -3.24 14.12 0.79
C LEU A 265 -3.00 15.59 1.13
N LEU A 266 -1.73 16.03 1.11
CA LEU A 266 -1.38 17.44 1.24
C LEU A 266 -1.42 18.13 -0.12
N ASN A 267 -2.45 18.94 -0.38
CA ASN A 267 -2.55 19.79 -1.57
C ASN A 267 -2.52 21.27 -1.18
N LYS A 268 -1.33 21.88 -1.27
CA LYS A 268 -1.13 23.31 -0.95
C LYS A 268 -1.69 24.26 -2.02
N LYS A 269 -2.00 23.76 -3.21
CA LYS A 269 -2.56 24.55 -4.31
C LYS A 269 -4.09 24.68 -4.22
N ALA A 270 -4.74 23.85 -3.41
CA ALA A 270 -6.18 23.90 -3.21
C ALA A 270 -6.61 25.15 -2.41
N ASN A 271 -7.80 25.67 -2.71
CA ASN A 271 -8.37 26.83 -2.03
C ASN A 271 -9.03 26.48 -0.69
N ALA A 272 -9.43 25.21 -0.50
CA ALA A 272 -10.03 24.69 0.72
C ALA A 272 -9.87 23.17 0.80
N GLU A 273 -10.00 22.62 2.01
CA GLU A 273 -10.04 21.16 2.18
C GLU A 273 -11.30 20.59 1.52
N HIS A 274 -11.13 19.53 0.74
CA HIS A 274 -12.20 18.87 0.00
C HIS A 274 -11.82 17.41 -0.25
N PHE A 275 -12.78 16.63 -0.73
CA PHE A 275 -12.55 15.30 -1.27
C PHE A 275 -12.32 15.37 -2.75
N HIS A 276 -11.32 14.65 -3.23
CA HIS A 276 -11.16 14.29 -4.61
C HIS A 276 -11.63 12.84 -4.80
N ILE A 277 -12.70 12.62 -5.57
CA ILE A 277 -13.37 11.31 -5.70
C ILE A 277 -13.27 10.80 -7.14
N LYS A 278 -12.75 9.58 -7.33
CA LYS A 278 -12.59 8.88 -8.61
C LYS A 278 -13.23 7.49 -8.56
#